data_AF-E6TUQ6-F1
#
_entry.id   AF-E6TUQ6-F1
#
_cell.length_a   1.000
_cell.length_b   1.000
_cell.length_c   1.000
_cell.angle_alpha   90.00
_cell.angle_beta   90.00
_cell.angle_gamma   90.00
#
_symmetry.space_group_name_H-M   'P 1'
#
loop_
_entity.id
_entity.type
_entity.pdbx_description
1 polymer ?
#
loop_
_entity_poly.entity_id
_entity_poly.type
_entity_poly.pdbx_seq_one_letter_code
_entity_poly.pdbx_strand_id
1 'polypeptide(L)'
;MFEKKLIVTAKSMIVYIVLLFLWPIILHIFSFERMGAAYQLEDSFIFVLWFSVYGLPIILLTAFPVTVLAGWITRSLNGFIRISVNFFVHIGAAILASVILFKGEHEVASLAIVVAAVFFMFDEYPRYTSKKGKFLMSMVPVVVLFISLIPVGIHNYQVSMEMEQLERNGFPSPVIKINDREIEVSLNRASYDSIGFENYHVFDPYLLPKGILQDPQYDIYEINEGDIISLSLNQGMVKNFTADITYIMGGTIFSETISDKNNKFVVPDDLEPQSLSIEINWPRHQMSVSVMAK
;
A
#
# COMPACT_ATOMS: atom_id res chain seq x y z
N MET A 1 -38.45 1.29 17.34
CA MET A 1 -36.98 1.09 17.27
C MET A 1 -36.51 1.19 15.83
N PHE A 2 -37.07 0.38 14.92
CA PHE A 2 -36.75 0.39 13.49
C PHE A 2 -36.94 1.74 12.80
N GLU A 3 -38.06 2.43 13.01
CA GLU A 3 -38.30 3.76 12.42
C GLU A 3 -37.19 4.78 12.75
N LYS A 4 -36.76 4.81 14.02
CA LYS A 4 -35.66 5.69 14.46
C LYS A 4 -34.35 5.36 13.74
N LYS A 5 -34.08 4.07 13.53
CA LYS A 5 -32.88 3.58 12.84
C LYS A 5 -32.94 3.86 11.33
N LEU A 6 -34.13 3.81 10.73
CA LEU A 6 -34.35 4.22 9.35
C LEU A 6 -34.10 5.72 9.16
N ILE A 7 -34.54 6.56 10.11
CA ILE A 7 -34.24 8.01 10.10
C ILE A 7 -32.74 8.27 10.25
N VAL A 8 -32.05 7.57 11.16
CA VAL A 8 -30.58 7.66 11.30
C VAL A 8 -29.89 7.30 9.99
N THR A 9 -30.33 6.21 9.36
CA THR A 9 -29.78 5.76 8.08
C THR A 9 -30.01 6.81 6.99
N ALA A 10 -31.24 7.30 6.81
CA ALA A 10 -31.54 8.32 5.80
C ALA A 10 -30.70 9.60 5.98
N LYS A 11 -30.56 10.09 7.21
CA LYS A 11 -29.73 11.27 7.50
C LYS A 11 -28.25 11.01 7.22
N SER A 12 -27.75 9.85 7.62
CA SER A 12 -26.36 9.46 7.39
C SER A 12 -26.06 9.29 5.90
N MET A 13 -27.01 8.77 5.12
CA MET A 13 -26.89 8.64 3.67
C MET A 13 -26.80 9.99 2.97
N ILE A 14 -27.58 10.99 3.40
CA ILE A 14 -27.46 12.36 2.85
C ILE A 14 -26.06 12.91 3.10
N VAL A 15 -25.55 12.78 4.33
CA VAL A 15 -24.19 13.23 4.66
C VAL A 15 -23.13 12.42 3.90
N TYR A 16 -23.32 11.12 3.72
CA TYR A 16 -22.43 10.29 2.91
C TYR A 16 -22.35 10.79 1.46
N ILE A 17 -23.49 11.10 0.84
CA ILE A 17 -23.51 11.63 -0.53
C ILE A 17 -22.72 12.95 -0.59
N VAL A 18 -22.94 13.87 0.35
CA VAL A 18 -22.17 15.12 0.42
C VAL A 18 -20.68 14.83 0.62
N LEU A 19 -20.33 13.90 1.51
CA LEU A 19 -18.95 13.48 1.75
C LEU A 19 -18.32 12.89 0.50
N LEU A 20 -19.03 12.10 -0.31
CA LEU A 20 -18.50 11.57 -1.56
C LEU A 20 -18.07 12.68 -2.52
N PHE A 21 -18.87 13.74 -2.66
CA PHE A 21 -18.50 14.88 -3.49
C PHE A 21 -17.31 15.66 -2.93
N LEU A 22 -17.20 15.76 -1.60
CA LEU A 22 -16.10 16.46 -0.95
C LEU A 22 -14.85 15.58 -0.78
N TRP A 23 -14.96 14.26 -0.91
CA TRP A 23 -13.89 13.32 -0.59
C TRP A 23 -12.63 13.55 -1.41
N PRO A 24 -12.69 13.74 -2.75
CA PRO A 24 -11.49 14.00 -3.53
C PRO A 24 -10.84 15.34 -3.16
N ILE A 25 -11.64 16.36 -2.78
CA ILE A 25 -11.12 17.65 -2.29
C ILE A 25 -10.41 17.46 -0.95
N ILE A 26 -11.00 16.68 -0.04
CA ILE A 26 -10.39 16.34 1.24
C ILE A 26 -9.07 15.59 0.99
N LEU A 27 -9.06 14.53 0.19
CA LEU A 27 -7.83 13.80 -0.14
C LEU A 27 -6.78 14.69 -0.80
N HIS A 28 -7.19 15.62 -1.67
CA HIS A 28 -6.29 16.58 -2.29
C HIS A 28 -5.59 17.48 -1.25
N ILE A 29 -6.30 17.95 -0.23
CA ILE A 29 -5.71 18.74 0.87
C ILE A 29 -4.70 17.92 1.69
N PHE A 30 -4.91 16.60 1.79
CA PHE A 30 -4.02 15.69 2.53
C PHE A 30 -2.98 14.97 1.65
N SER A 31 -2.90 15.30 0.36
CA SER A 31 -1.87 14.80 -0.56
C SER A 31 -0.88 15.92 -0.90
N PHE A 32 0.30 15.86 -0.28
CA PHE A 32 1.37 16.84 -0.47
C PHE A 32 1.83 16.94 -1.93
N GLU A 33 1.82 15.84 -2.68
CA GLU A 33 2.19 15.80 -4.11
C GLU A 33 1.24 16.59 -5.01
N ARG A 34 -0.02 16.74 -4.62
CA ARG A 34 -1.04 17.39 -5.46
C ARG A 34 -1.21 18.87 -5.17
N MET A 35 -0.54 19.43 -4.15
CA MET A 35 -0.67 20.84 -3.75
C MET A 35 -0.20 21.88 -4.79
N GLY A 36 0.23 21.46 -5.99
CA GLY A 36 0.50 22.35 -7.13
C GLY A 36 -0.11 21.88 -8.46
N ALA A 37 -0.77 20.72 -8.50
CA ALA A 37 -1.41 20.19 -9.70
C ALA A 37 -2.85 20.67 -9.81
N ALA A 38 -3.29 21.08 -11.00
CA ALA A 38 -4.67 21.47 -11.23
C ALA A 38 -5.61 20.29 -10.91
N TYR A 39 -6.60 20.52 -10.05
CA TYR A 39 -7.62 19.53 -9.70
C TYR A 39 -8.40 19.11 -10.96
N GLN A 40 -8.24 17.85 -11.39
CA GLN A 40 -8.95 17.33 -12.55
C GLN A 40 -10.36 16.86 -12.15
N LEU A 41 -11.36 17.66 -12.54
CA LEU A 41 -12.77 17.42 -12.22
C LEU A 41 -13.32 16.14 -12.84
N GLU A 42 -12.80 15.70 -14.00
CA GLU A 42 -13.31 14.52 -14.72
C GLU A 42 -13.06 13.21 -13.95
N ASP A 43 -11.84 13.00 -13.45
CA ASP A 43 -11.51 11.83 -12.63
C ASP A 43 -12.35 11.76 -11.36
N SER A 44 -12.65 12.93 -10.79
CA SER A 44 -13.50 13.05 -9.60
C SER A 44 -14.95 12.66 -9.87
N PHE A 45 -15.47 12.94 -11.08
CA PHE A 45 -16.84 12.56 -11.45
C PHE A 45 -16.98 11.05 -11.59
N ILE A 46 -16.01 10.41 -12.26
CA ILE A 46 -15.98 8.94 -12.40
C ILE A 46 -15.89 8.28 -11.03
N PHE A 47 -15.03 8.77 -10.14
CA PHE A 47 -14.94 8.31 -8.76
C PHE A 47 -16.29 8.38 -8.03
N VAL A 48 -16.96 9.54 -8.04
CA VAL A 48 -18.26 9.71 -7.37
C VAL A 48 -19.32 8.78 -7.98
N LEU A 49 -19.33 8.60 -9.30
CA LEU A 49 -20.27 7.71 -9.98
C LEU A 49 -20.10 6.26 -9.52
N TRP A 50 -18.87 5.72 -9.55
CA TRP A 50 -18.58 4.36 -9.08
C TRP A 50 -18.94 4.18 -7.60
N PHE A 51 -18.57 5.13 -6.74
CA PHE A 51 -18.91 5.05 -5.32
C PHE A 51 -20.40 5.19 -5.02
N SER A 52 -21.14 5.90 -5.87
CA SER A 52 -22.60 5.99 -5.76
C SER A 52 -23.27 4.68 -6.17
N VAL A 53 -22.81 4.04 -7.26
CA VAL A 53 -23.40 2.80 -7.77
C VAL A 53 -23.09 1.61 -6.86
N TYR A 54 -21.84 1.47 -6.42
CA TYR A 54 -21.39 0.30 -5.67
C TYR A 54 -21.30 0.55 -4.16
N GLY A 55 -20.85 1.73 -3.74
CA GLY A 55 -20.67 2.05 -2.33
C GLY A 55 -22.00 2.21 -1.58
N LEU A 56 -23.01 2.82 -2.21
CA LEU A 56 -24.31 3.04 -1.57
C LEU A 56 -25.03 1.72 -1.20
N PRO A 57 -25.15 0.72 -2.09
CA PRO A 57 -25.66 -0.60 -1.71
C PRO A 57 -24.86 -1.27 -0.60
N ILE A 58 -23.52 -1.24 -0.67
CA ILE A 58 -22.66 -1.84 0.34
C ILE A 58 -22.89 -1.19 1.72
N ILE A 59 -22.94 0.14 1.77
CA ILE A 59 -23.21 0.87 3.02
C ILE A 59 -24.59 0.52 3.55
N LEU A 60 -25.62 0.44 2.70
CA LEU A 60 -26.96 0.06 3.17
C LEU A 60 -26.99 -1.37 3.72
N LEU A 61 -26.33 -2.32 3.05
CA LEU A 61 -26.26 -3.71 3.46
C LEU A 61 -25.43 -3.92 4.74
N THR A 62 -24.49 -3.03 5.05
CA THR A 62 -23.59 -3.15 6.22
C THR A 62 -24.01 -2.23 7.36
N ALA A 63 -24.21 -0.94 7.10
CA ALA A 63 -24.47 0.08 8.12
C ALA A 63 -25.86 -0.04 8.74
N PHE A 64 -26.90 -0.42 7.99
CA PHE A 64 -28.23 -0.59 8.58
C PHE A 64 -28.26 -1.73 9.62
N PRO A 65 -27.78 -2.96 9.32
CA PRO A 65 -27.64 -4.01 10.33
C PRO A 65 -26.80 -3.59 11.53
N VAL A 66 -25.66 -2.91 11.32
CA VAL A 66 -24.81 -2.41 12.40
C VAL A 66 -25.57 -1.43 13.29
N THR A 67 -26.31 -0.49 12.71
CA THR A 67 -27.07 0.51 13.49
C THR A 67 -28.17 -0.17 14.32
N VAL A 68 -28.86 -1.17 13.76
CA VAL A 68 -29.87 -1.97 14.48
C VAL A 68 -29.22 -2.76 15.62
N LEU A 69 -28.13 -3.48 15.34
CA LEU A 69 -27.37 -4.26 16.31
C LEU A 69 -26.86 -3.39 17.46
N ALA A 70 -26.27 -2.24 17.13
CA ALA A 70 -25.78 -1.30 18.13
C ALA A 70 -26.91 -0.80 19.03
N GLY A 71 -28.09 -0.54 18.47
CA GLY A 71 -29.29 -0.19 19.24
C GLY A 71 -29.76 -1.31 20.19
N TRP A 72 -29.62 -2.57 19.78
CA TRP A 72 -29.96 -3.73 20.59
C TRP A 72 -28.96 -3.94 21.74
N ILE A 73 -27.66 -3.95 21.44
CA ILE A 73 -26.57 -4.11 22.42
C ILE A 73 -26.60 -2.97 23.46
N THR A 74 -26.81 -1.74 23.02
CA THR A 74 -26.75 -0.56 23.89
C THR A 74 -28.06 -0.27 24.64
N ARG A 75 -29.08 -1.13 24.52
CA ARG A 75 -30.42 -0.87 25.07
C ARG A 75 -30.43 -0.77 26.61
N SER A 76 -29.62 -1.59 27.28
CA SER A 76 -29.53 -1.66 28.75
C SER A 76 -28.40 -0.80 29.33
N LEU A 77 -27.56 -0.22 28.48
CA LEU A 77 -26.40 0.57 28.89
C LEU A 77 -26.78 2.05 29.07
N ASN A 78 -26.08 2.76 29.94
CA ASN A 78 -26.29 4.20 30.17
C ASN A 78 -24.96 4.97 30.23
N GLY A 79 -25.05 6.30 30.08
CA GLY A 79 -23.90 7.20 30.22
C GLY A 79 -22.74 6.90 29.27
N PHE A 80 -21.52 7.05 29.78
CA PHE A 80 -20.28 6.89 29.01
C PHE A 80 -20.12 5.48 28.41
N ILE A 81 -20.38 4.43 29.20
CA ILE A 81 -20.24 3.04 28.75
C ILE A 81 -21.08 2.79 27.50
N ARG A 82 -22.30 3.32 27.48
CA ARG A 82 -23.17 3.21 26.31
C ARG A 82 -22.57 3.87 25.07
N ILE A 83 -22.07 5.09 25.22
CA ILE A 83 -21.47 5.87 24.13
C ILE A 83 -20.25 5.11 23.59
N SER A 84 -19.37 4.64 24.45
CA SER A 84 -18.18 3.87 24.06
C SER A 84 -18.56 2.59 23.32
N VAL A 85 -19.47 1.78 23.86
CA VAL A 85 -19.92 0.54 23.20
C VAL A 85 -20.57 0.85 21.85
N ASN A 86 -21.42 1.88 21.76
CA ASN A 86 -22.04 2.26 20.50
C ASN A 86 -21.00 2.71 19.46
N PHE A 87 -19.98 3.46 19.89
CA PHE A 87 -18.86 3.89 19.05
C PHE A 87 -18.07 2.68 18.53
N PHE A 88 -17.69 1.76 19.42
CA PHE A 88 -16.95 0.55 19.02
C PHE A 88 -17.73 -0.34 18.06
N VAL A 89 -19.05 -0.48 18.24
CA VAL A 89 -19.87 -1.26 17.30
C VAL A 89 -19.88 -0.63 15.91
N HIS A 90 -20.00 0.69 15.79
CA HIS A 90 -19.98 1.37 14.49
C HIS A 90 -18.58 1.38 13.85
N ILE A 91 -17.60 1.92 14.57
CA ILE A 91 -16.24 2.11 14.04
C ILE A 91 -15.52 0.77 13.87
N GLY A 92 -15.65 -0.14 14.84
CA GLY A 92 -15.04 -1.47 14.75
C GLY A 92 -15.60 -2.29 13.60
N ALA A 93 -16.92 -2.25 13.37
CA ALA A 93 -17.53 -2.92 12.23
C ALA A 93 -17.06 -2.30 10.90
N ALA A 94 -16.92 -0.98 10.83
CA ALA A 94 -16.40 -0.30 9.64
C ALA A 94 -14.95 -0.69 9.36
N ILE A 95 -14.07 -0.68 10.36
CA ILE A 95 -12.68 -1.13 10.22
C ILE A 95 -12.63 -2.57 9.71
N LEU A 96 -13.42 -3.47 10.30
CA LEU A 96 -13.46 -4.88 9.87
C LEU A 96 -13.95 -5.02 8.42
N ALA A 97 -15.03 -4.32 8.05
CA ALA A 97 -15.54 -4.31 6.70
C ALA A 97 -14.51 -3.76 5.71
N SER A 98 -13.79 -2.69 6.09
CA SER A 98 -12.75 -2.09 5.26
C SER A 98 -11.57 -3.02 5.02
N VAL A 99 -11.12 -3.74 6.05
CA VAL A 99 -10.02 -4.72 5.90
C VAL A 99 -10.42 -5.87 4.98
N ILE A 100 -11.68 -6.31 5.03
CA ILE A 100 -12.17 -7.43 4.21
C ILE A 100 -12.38 -6.99 2.75
N LEU A 101 -13.00 -5.83 2.54
CA LEU A 101 -13.47 -5.38 1.23
C LEU A 101 -12.44 -4.56 0.43
N PHE A 102 -11.53 -3.84 1.10
CA PHE A 102 -10.69 -2.81 0.48
C PHE A 102 -9.20 -3.08 0.72
N LYS A 103 -8.76 -4.35 0.72
CA LYS A 103 -7.38 -4.79 1.01
C LYS A 103 -6.30 -3.92 0.36
N GLY A 104 -5.76 -2.94 1.10
CA GLY A 104 -4.70 -2.02 0.63
C GLY A 104 -5.17 -0.61 0.25
N GLU A 105 -6.46 -0.40 0.02
CA GLU A 105 -7.04 0.90 -0.38
C GLU A 105 -7.34 1.78 0.85
N HIS A 106 -6.30 2.39 1.41
CA HIS A 106 -6.37 3.19 2.64
C HIS A 106 -7.35 4.36 2.57
N GLU A 107 -7.50 4.99 1.40
CA GLU A 107 -8.40 6.12 1.19
C GLU A 107 -9.87 5.69 1.32
N VAL A 108 -10.22 4.56 0.72
CA VAL A 108 -11.59 4.03 0.74
C VAL A 108 -11.95 3.49 2.12
N ALA A 109 -11.00 2.84 2.79
CA ALA A 109 -11.14 2.43 4.18
C ALA A 109 -11.42 3.62 5.10
N SER A 110 -10.69 4.72 4.90
CA SER A 110 -10.87 5.96 5.68
C SER A 110 -12.27 6.55 5.49
N LEU A 111 -12.78 6.59 4.26
CA LEU A 111 -14.15 7.05 3.97
C LEU A 111 -15.18 6.22 4.73
N ALA A 112 -15.08 4.89 4.69
CA ALA A 112 -16.03 4.00 5.36
C ALA A 112 -16.05 4.22 6.89
N ILE A 113 -14.88 4.44 7.49
CA ILE A 113 -14.74 4.74 8.93
C ILE A 113 -15.40 6.08 9.28
N VAL A 114 -15.20 7.11 8.46
CA VAL A 114 -15.83 8.43 8.64
C VAL A 114 -17.34 8.35 8.53
N VAL A 115 -17.86 7.61 7.55
CA VAL A 115 -19.30 7.36 7.39
C VAL A 115 -19.85 6.66 8.62
N ALA A 116 -19.17 5.65 9.15
CA ALA A 116 -19.60 4.98 10.38
C ALA A 116 -19.63 5.93 11.59
N ALA A 117 -18.71 6.89 11.67
CA ALA A 117 -18.76 7.95 12.68
C ALA A 117 -19.99 8.85 12.53
N VAL A 118 -20.43 9.13 11.29
CA VAL A 118 -21.67 9.87 11.01
C VAL A 118 -22.90 9.08 11.48
N PHE A 119 -22.96 7.77 11.20
CA PHE A 119 -24.03 6.90 11.70
C PHE A 119 -24.09 6.89 13.23
N PHE A 120 -22.95 6.71 13.87
CA PHE A 120 -22.83 6.78 15.33
C PHE A 120 -23.31 8.13 15.87
N MET A 121 -22.87 9.24 15.26
CA MET A 121 -23.22 10.59 15.65
C MET A 121 -24.74 10.79 15.60
N PHE A 122 -25.40 10.42 14.50
CA PHE A 122 -26.86 10.52 14.39
C PHE A 122 -27.62 9.57 15.32
N ASP A 123 -27.06 8.41 15.65
CA ASP A 123 -27.67 7.47 16.58
C ASP A 123 -27.64 7.97 18.04
N GLU A 124 -26.56 8.66 18.42
CA GLU A 124 -26.39 9.24 19.75
C GLU A 124 -26.97 10.64 19.91
N TYR A 125 -27.02 11.43 18.84
CA TYR A 125 -27.40 12.85 18.87
C TYR A 125 -28.72 13.14 19.61
N PRO A 126 -29.81 12.37 19.44
CA PRO A 126 -31.09 12.64 20.10
C PRO A 126 -31.05 12.49 21.63
N ARG A 127 -30.02 11.84 22.18
CA ARG A 127 -29.92 11.54 23.62
C ARG A 127 -29.21 12.62 24.42
N TYR A 128 -28.60 13.60 23.75
CA TYR A 128 -28.02 14.77 24.40
C TYR A 128 -29.05 15.88 24.51
N THR A 129 -29.29 16.36 25.74
CA THR A 129 -30.16 17.51 26.00
C THR A 129 -29.40 18.83 25.99
N SER A 130 -28.13 18.82 26.43
CA SER A 130 -27.30 20.02 26.50
C SER A 130 -26.75 20.43 25.12
N LYS A 131 -26.69 21.75 24.86
CA LYS A 131 -26.09 22.29 23.64
C LYS A 131 -24.62 21.87 23.49
N LYS A 132 -23.86 21.88 24.59
CA LYS A 132 -22.45 21.46 24.63
C LYS A 132 -22.29 19.98 24.25
N GLY A 133 -23.13 19.10 24.78
CA GLY A 133 -23.08 17.67 24.45
C GLY A 133 -23.40 17.40 22.98
N LYS A 134 -24.42 18.09 22.43
CA LYS A 134 -24.74 18.02 21.00
C LYS A 134 -23.57 18.49 20.13
N PHE A 135 -22.95 19.62 20.48
CA PHE A 135 -21.79 20.13 19.76
C PHE A 135 -20.62 19.14 19.76
N LEU A 136 -20.26 18.60 20.93
CA LEU A 136 -19.19 17.60 21.05
C LEU A 136 -19.50 16.35 20.23
N MET A 137 -20.75 15.87 20.23
CA MET A 137 -21.16 14.72 19.43
C MET A 137 -21.06 15.00 17.92
N SER A 138 -21.42 16.21 17.48
CA SER A 138 -21.27 16.65 16.08
C SER A 138 -19.80 16.78 15.64
N MET A 139 -18.86 16.95 16.56
CA MET A 139 -17.43 16.99 16.24
C MET A 139 -16.81 15.59 16.06
N VAL A 140 -17.49 14.51 16.48
CA VAL A 140 -16.93 13.16 16.42
C VAL A 140 -16.53 12.76 14.99
N PRO A 141 -17.35 12.93 13.93
CA PRO A 141 -16.93 12.57 12.58
C PRO A 141 -15.74 13.38 12.07
N VAL A 142 -15.62 14.64 12.50
CA VAL A 142 -14.48 15.51 12.14
C VAL A 142 -13.19 14.99 12.78
N VAL A 143 -13.23 14.65 14.07
CA VAL A 143 -12.08 14.06 14.78
C VAL A 143 -11.70 12.72 14.17
N VAL A 144 -12.69 11.86 13.87
CA VAL A 144 -12.46 10.57 13.22
C VAL A 144 -11.87 10.74 11.82
N LEU A 145 -12.33 11.73 11.05
CA LEU A 145 -11.77 12.08 9.74
C LEU A 145 -10.28 12.37 9.84
N PHE A 146 -9.89 13.31 10.71
CA PHE A 146 -8.47 13.64 10.90
C PHE A 146 -7.64 12.43 11.30
N ILE A 147 -8.13 11.60 12.24
CA ILE A 147 -7.42 10.40 12.68
C ILE A 147 -7.31 9.38 11.54
N SER A 148 -8.38 9.15 10.79
CA SER A 148 -8.40 8.20 9.68
C SER A 148 -7.50 8.60 8.52
N LEU A 149 -7.25 9.90 8.33
CA LEU A 149 -6.38 10.42 7.28
C LEU A 149 -4.90 10.46 7.68
N ILE A 150 -4.54 10.19 8.94
CA ILE A 150 -3.12 10.12 9.36
C ILE A 150 -2.32 9.11 8.53
N PRO A 151 -2.76 7.85 8.34
CA PRO A 151 -2.04 6.89 7.50
C PRO A 151 -1.88 7.36 6.05
N VAL A 152 -2.92 7.97 5.47
CA VAL A 152 -2.88 8.52 4.11
C VAL A 152 -1.85 9.65 4.02
N GLY A 153 -1.85 10.58 4.99
CA GLY A 153 -0.87 11.67 5.05
C GLY A 153 0.57 11.17 5.23
N ILE A 154 0.79 10.16 6.08
CA ILE A 154 2.11 9.54 6.27
C ILE A 154 2.57 8.86 4.98
N HIS A 155 1.70 8.08 4.33
CA HIS A 155 2.00 7.42 3.06
C HIS A 155 2.40 8.43 1.98
N ASN A 156 1.57 9.46 1.76
CA ASN A 156 1.84 10.50 0.77
C ASN A 156 3.13 11.27 1.08
N TYR A 157 3.41 11.54 2.35
CA TYR A 157 4.67 12.17 2.76
C TYR A 157 5.88 11.28 2.45
N GLN A 158 5.80 9.97 2.72
CA GLN A 158 6.87 9.02 2.39
C GLN A 158 7.13 8.93 0.89
N VAL A 159 6.06 8.82 0.08
CA VAL A 159 6.12 8.79 -1.40
C VAL A 159 6.77 10.08 -1.92
N SER A 160 6.35 11.26 -1.42
CA SER A 160 6.93 12.54 -1.83
C SER A 160 8.42 12.66 -1.47
N MET A 161 8.82 12.22 -0.28
CA MET A 161 10.22 12.23 0.15
C MET A 161 11.08 11.29 -0.68
N GLU A 162 10.58 10.10 -1.04
CA GLU A 162 11.27 9.15 -1.91
C GLU A 162 11.42 9.68 -3.33
N MET A 163 10.37 10.29 -3.89
CA MET A 163 10.42 10.89 -5.22
C MET A 163 11.43 12.04 -5.29
N GLU A 164 11.45 12.93 -4.28
CA GLU A 164 12.45 14.01 -4.20
C GLU A 164 13.88 13.46 -4.10
N GLN A 165 14.07 12.33 -3.40
CA GLN A 165 15.38 11.66 -3.34
C GLN A 165 15.79 11.07 -4.68
N LEU A 166 14.87 10.43 -5.41
CA LEU A 166 15.14 9.90 -6.75
C LEU A 166 15.46 11.00 -7.75
N GLU A 167 14.75 12.14 -7.72
CA GLU A 167 15.02 13.26 -8.61
C GLU A 167 16.40 13.91 -8.36
N ARG A 168 16.83 13.96 -7.09
CA ARG A 168 18.12 14.57 -6.73
C ARG A 168 19.31 13.64 -6.88
N ASN A 169 19.16 12.38 -6.49
CA ASN A 169 20.28 11.44 -6.35
C ASN A 169 20.23 10.29 -7.36
N GLY A 170 19.14 10.15 -8.13
CA GLY A 170 18.90 8.99 -8.98
C GLY A 170 18.54 7.72 -8.20
N PHE A 171 18.39 6.61 -8.92
CA PHE A 171 18.25 5.29 -8.31
C PHE A 171 19.55 4.84 -7.64
N PRO A 172 19.47 4.11 -6.50
CA PRO A 172 20.65 3.54 -5.88
C PRO A 172 21.31 2.51 -6.80
N SER A 173 22.63 2.56 -6.93
CA SER A 173 23.36 1.57 -7.73
C SER A 173 23.52 0.26 -6.94
N PRO A 174 23.21 -0.91 -7.56
CA PRO A 174 23.51 -2.20 -6.96
C PRO A 174 25.01 -2.47 -7.00
N VAL A 175 25.53 -2.95 -5.88
CA VAL A 175 26.92 -3.38 -5.70
C VAL A 175 26.87 -4.89 -5.51
N ILE A 176 27.26 -5.60 -6.56
CA ILE A 176 27.37 -7.06 -6.54
C ILE A 176 28.84 -7.42 -6.32
N LYS A 177 29.09 -8.35 -5.39
CA LYS A 177 30.42 -8.89 -5.15
C LYS A 177 30.44 -10.39 -5.31
N ILE A 178 31.44 -10.90 -6.01
CA ILE A 178 31.75 -12.32 -6.11
C ILE A 178 32.98 -12.55 -5.24
N ASN A 179 32.86 -13.34 -4.17
CA ASN A 179 33.95 -13.59 -3.21
C ASN A 179 34.65 -12.30 -2.72
N ASP A 180 33.85 -11.33 -2.26
CA ASP A 180 34.28 -10.01 -1.78
C ASP A 180 34.92 -9.08 -2.85
N ARG A 181 35.01 -9.49 -4.12
CA ARG A 181 35.42 -8.62 -5.23
C ARG A 181 34.20 -7.99 -5.87
N GLU A 182 34.16 -6.68 -5.88
CA GLU A 182 33.11 -5.90 -6.53
C GLU A 182 33.21 -6.05 -8.04
N ILE A 183 32.07 -6.32 -8.67
CA ILE A 183 31.93 -6.40 -10.12
C ILE A 183 31.08 -5.24 -10.62
N GLU A 184 31.43 -4.74 -11.81
CA GLU A 184 30.64 -3.70 -12.45
C GLU A 184 29.43 -4.33 -13.13
N VAL A 185 28.24 -3.86 -12.76
CA VAL A 185 26.99 -4.39 -13.29
C VAL A 185 26.15 -3.24 -13.85
N SER A 186 25.65 -3.44 -15.06
CA SER A 186 24.74 -2.50 -15.68
C SER A 186 23.31 -2.76 -15.18
N LEU A 187 22.62 -1.68 -14.84
CA LEU A 187 21.19 -1.73 -14.54
C LEU A 187 20.43 -1.98 -15.84
N ASN A 188 19.74 -3.12 -15.94
CA ASN A 188 18.86 -3.40 -17.08
C ASN A 188 17.59 -2.55 -17.01
N ARG A 189 17.04 -2.42 -15.80
CA ARG A 189 15.83 -1.62 -15.56
C ARG A 189 15.79 -1.15 -14.11
N ALA A 190 15.26 0.05 -13.90
CA ALA A 190 14.88 0.57 -12.59
C ALA A 190 13.51 1.23 -12.71
N SER A 191 12.63 0.99 -11.74
CA SER A 191 11.27 1.55 -11.71
C SER A 191 10.82 1.91 -10.30
N TYR A 192 9.95 2.92 -10.24
CA TYR A 192 9.28 3.40 -9.04
C TYR A 192 7.77 3.40 -9.26
N ASP A 193 7.01 2.92 -8.27
CA ASP A 193 5.55 2.94 -8.27
C ASP A 193 5.06 3.38 -6.89
N SER A 194 4.31 4.49 -6.84
CA SER A 194 3.80 5.08 -5.60
C SER A 194 2.86 4.16 -4.82
N ILE A 195 2.21 3.21 -5.50
CA ILE A 195 1.28 2.24 -4.91
C ILE A 195 2.01 0.94 -4.50
N GLY A 196 3.21 0.74 -5.03
CA GLY A 196 4.00 -0.48 -4.85
C GLY A 196 3.84 -1.44 -6.02
N PHE A 197 4.84 -2.32 -6.19
CA PHE A 197 4.84 -3.32 -7.25
C PHE A 197 4.19 -4.62 -6.77
N GLU A 198 3.32 -5.20 -7.61
CA GLU A 198 3.19 -6.67 -7.62
C GLU A 198 4.46 -7.20 -8.28
N ASN A 199 5.12 -8.21 -7.69
CA ASN A 199 6.40 -8.74 -8.18
C ASN A 199 6.28 -9.17 -9.66
N TYR A 200 6.71 -8.31 -10.58
CA TYR A 200 6.75 -8.61 -12.01
C TYR A 200 8.15 -9.04 -12.39
N HIS A 201 8.30 -10.30 -12.80
CA HIS A 201 9.56 -10.77 -13.37
C HIS A 201 9.80 -10.06 -14.71
N VAL A 202 10.91 -9.34 -14.84
CA VAL A 202 11.24 -8.51 -16.01
C VAL A 202 12.16 -9.27 -16.97
N PHE A 203 13.06 -10.12 -16.46
CA PHE A 203 14.06 -10.81 -17.29
C PHE A 203 14.28 -12.26 -16.84
N ASP A 204 14.05 -13.20 -17.74
CA ASP A 204 14.38 -14.61 -17.52
C ASP A 204 15.90 -14.85 -17.68
N PRO A 205 16.49 -15.79 -16.92
CA PRO A 205 17.86 -16.22 -17.16
C PRO A 205 17.99 -16.91 -18.52
N TYR A 206 19.19 -16.92 -19.10
CA TYR A 206 19.46 -17.63 -20.34
C TYR A 206 20.90 -18.15 -20.39
N LEU A 207 21.10 -19.29 -21.05
CA LEU A 207 22.43 -19.87 -21.26
C LEU A 207 23.24 -19.02 -22.23
N LEU A 208 24.50 -18.76 -21.89
CA LEU A 208 25.40 -18.00 -22.74
C LEU A 208 25.74 -18.81 -24.01
N PRO A 209 25.60 -18.22 -25.21
CA PRO A 209 26.07 -18.84 -26.43
C PRO A 209 27.57 -19.18 -26.36
N LYS A 210 27.96 -20.36 -26.83
CA LYS A 210 29.35 -20.87 -26.74
C LYS A 210 30.41 -19.94 -27.32
N GLY A 211 30.05 -19.07 -28.28
CA GLY A 211 30.96 -18.12 -28.92
C GLY A 211 31.17 -16.81 -28.15
N ILE A 212 30.33 -16.50 -27.16
CA ILE A 212 30.39 -15.24 -26.40
C ILE A 212 31.45 -15.29 -25.30
N LEU A 213 31.83 -16.48 -24.83
CA LEU A 213 32.78 -16.68 -23.72
C LEU A 213 34.21 -16.16 -23.96
N GLN A 214 34.52 -15.76 -25.19
CA GLN A 214 35.84 -15.27 -25.63
C GLN A 214 35.75 -13.88 -26.25
N ASP A 215 34.55 -13.31 -26.32
CA ASP A 215 34.31 -12.01 -26.94
C ASP A 215 34.59 -10.89 -25.91
N PRO A 216 35.60 -10.03 -26.14
CA PRO A 216 35.98 -8.98 -25.20
C PRO A 216 34.94 -7.85 -25.08
N GLN A 217 33.85 -7.88 -25.86
CA GLN A 217 32.74 -6.93 -25.75
C GLN A 217 31.79 -7.26 -24.59
N TYR A 218 31.87 -8.46 -24.01
CA TYR A 218 31.00 -8.90 -22.92
C TYR A 218 31.81 -9.10 -21.64
N ASP A 219 31.35 -8.47 -20.56
CA ASP A 219 31.90 -8.68 -19.22
C ASP A 219 31.35 -9.99 -18.66
N ILE A 220 32.12 -11.08 -18.80
CA ILE A 220 31.77 -12.42 -18.31
C ILE A 220 32.63 -12.72 -17.10
N TYR A 221 31.98 -12.96 -15.97
CA TYR A 221 32.64 -13.20 -14.69
C TYR A 221 32.83 -14.71 -14.48
N GLU A 222 34.06 -15.11 -14.15
CA GLU A 222 34.35 -16.50 -13.77
C GLU A 222 33.81 -16.77 -12.36
N ILE A 223 32.90 -17.73 -12.25
CA ILE A 223 32.25 -18.10 -10.99
C ILE A 223 32.38 -19.61 -10.81
N ASN A 224 32.98 -20.03 -9.69
CA ASN A 224 33.14 -21.43 -9.35
C ASN A 224 32.02 -21.90 -8.41
N GLU A 225 31.86 -23.22 -8.35
CA GLU A 225 31.07 -23.88 -7.33
C GLU A 225 31.44 -23.38 -5.92
N GLY A 226 30.42 -23.04 -5.13
CA GLY A 226 30.60 -22.55 -3.77
C GLY A 226 31.03 -21.09 -3.65
N ASP A 227 31.25 -20.37 -4.77
CA ASP A 227 31.48 -18.93 -4.75
C ASP A 227 30.26 -18.20 -4.19
N ILE A 228 30.52 -17.11 -3.46
CA ILE A 228 29.48 -16.33 -2.80
C ILE A 228 29.22 -15.07 -3.60
N ILE A 229 28.02 -14.98 -4.18
CA ILE A 229 27.50 -13.74 -4.74
C ILE A 229 26.82 -12.97 -3.61
N SER A 230 27.28 -11.77 -3.32
CA SER A 230 26.66 -10.89 -2.35
C SER A 230 26.15 -9.61 -2.98
N LEU A 231 25.00 -9.15 -2.52
CA LEU A 231 24.35 -7.94 -3.02
C LEU A 231 24.30 -6.89 -1.92
N SER A 232 24.60 -5.65 -2.29
CA SER A 232 24.37 -4.47 -1.47
C SER A 232 23.94 -3.30 -2.36
N LEU A 233 23.36 -2.25 -1.79
CA LEU A 233 23.00 -1.04 -2.52
C LEU A 233 23.90 0.09 -2.04
N ASN A 234 24.48 0.86 -2.97
CA ASN A 234 25.53 1.87 -2.70
C ASN A 234 25.05 3.11 -1.91
N GLN A 235 23.87 3.05 -1.33
CA GLN A 235 23.33 4.06 -0.45
C GLN A 235 22.77 3.32 0.76
N GLY A 236 23.50 3.38 1.89
CA GLY A 236 23.15 2.72 3.17
C GLY A 236 21.81 3.14 3.79
N MET A 237 20.92 3.75 3.00
CA MET A 237 19.55 4.14 3.32
C MET A 237 18.52 3.09 2.89
N VAL A 238 18.80 2.22 1.92
CA VAL A 238 17.84 1.16 1.53
C VAL A 238 17.95 0.00 2.52
N LYS A 239 16.99 -0.05 3.44
CA LYS A 239 16.84 -1.15 4.41
C LYS A 239 15.67 -2.03 4.01
N ASN A 240 15.76 -3.32 4.30
CA ASN A 240 14.73 -4.33 3.99
C ASN A 240 14.48 -4.51 2.49
N PHE A 241 15.53 -4.55 1.66
CA PHE A 241 15.37 -5.07 0.31
C PHE A 241 15.32 -6.60 0.32
N THR A 242 14.61 -7.16 -0.64
CA THR A 242 14.68 -8.57 -1.04
C THR A 242 15.24 -8.62 -2.45
N ALA A 243 16.00 -9.65 -2.79
CA ALA A 243 16.39 -9.88 -4.17
C ALA A 243 16.19 -11.33 -4.58
N ASP A 244 15.52 -11.54 -5.69
CA ASP A 244 15.29 -12.86 -6.28
C ASP A 244 16.34 -13.10 -7.35
N ILE A 245 17.16 -14.14 -7.14
CA ILE A 245 18.20 -14.55 -8.06
C ILE A 245 17.67 -15.76 -8.83
N THR A 246 17.45 -15.58 -10.12
CA THR A 246 16.88 -16.60 -11.00
C THR A 246 17.96 -17.15 -11.94
N TYR A 247 18.07 -18.48 -12.03
CA TYR A 247 19.11 -19.19 -12.76
C TYR A 247 18.59 -20.51 -13.37
N ILE A 248 19.33 -21.07 -14.33
CA ILE A 248 19.04 -22.32 -15.03
C ILE A 248 19.98 -23.41 -14.53
N MET A 249 19.42 -24.56 -14.15
CA MET A 249 20.18 -25.76 -13.80
C MET A 249 19.47 -27.00 -14.39
N GLY A 250 20.20 -27.82 -15.15
CA GLY A 250 19.62 -29.00 -15.81
C GLY A 250 18.42 -28.70 -16.71
N GLY A 251 18.37 -27.52 -17.33
CA GLY A 251 17.27 -27.05 -18.17
C GLY A 251 16.02 -26.57 -17.41
N THR A 252 16.06 -26.47 -16.07
CA THR A 252 14.97 -25.95 -15.24
C THR A 252 15.34 -24.60 -14.64
N ILE A 253 14.38 -23.69 -14.51
CA ILE A 253 14.57 -22.39 -13.87
C ILE A 253 14.38 -22.53 -12.36
N PHE A 254 15.37 -22.06 -11.60
CA PHE A 254 15.35 -21.97 -10.14
C PHE A 254 15.38 -20.50 -9.72
N SER A 255 14.84 -20.20 -8.54
CA SER A 255 14.86 -18.85 -7.97
C SER A 255 15.16 -18.93 -6.48
N GLU A 256 16.12 -18.14 -6.02
CA GLU A 256 16.49 -18.02 -4.61
C GLU A 256 16.39 -16.57 -4.14
N THR A 257 15.64 -16.37 -3.06
CA THR A 257 15.45 -15.05 -2.46
C THR A 257 16.52 -14.77 -1.41
N ILE A 258 17.32 -13.74 -1.63
CA ILE A 258 18.21 -13.12 -0.65
C ILE A 258 17.58 -11.84 -0.09
N SER A 259 18.10 -11.31 1.01
CA SER A 259 17.59 -10.09 1.65
C SER A 259 18.71 -9.25 2.23
N ASP A 260 18.40 -8.03 2.67
CA ASP A 260 19.35 -7.16 3.37
C ASP A 260 20.04 -7.81 4.59
N LYS A 261 19.37 -8.76 5.26
CA LYS A 261 19.91 -9.52 6.41
C LYS A 261 20.63 -10.81 6.01
N ASN A 262 20.26 -11.39 4.88
CA ASN A 262 20.90 -12.57 4.29
C ASN A 262 21.17 -12.28 2.83
N ASN A 263 22.19 -11.47 2.56
CA ASN A 263 22.44 -10.88 1.25
C ASN A 263 23.38 -11.71 0.39
N LYS A 264 23.49 -13.01 0.68
CA LYS A 264 24.44 -13.93 0.10
C LYS A 264 23.71 -15.07 -0.59
N PHE A 265 24.11 -15.32 -1.83
CA PHE A 265 23.74 -16.48 -2.61
C PHE A 265 25.00 -17.32 -2.81
N VAL A 266 24.88 -18.62 -2.58
CA VAL A 266 25.97 -19.57 -2.79
C VAL A 266 25.73 -20.24 -4.12
N VAL A 267 26.73 -20.15 -5.01
CA VAL A 267 26.62 -20.66 -6.37
C VAL A 267 26.51 -22.19 -6.32
N PRO A 268 25.45 -22.78 -6.90
CA PRO A 268 25.24 -24.22 -6.88
C PRO A 268 26.22 -24.94 -7.82
N ASP A 269 26.41 -26.23 -7.55
CA ASP A 269 27.25 -27.11 -8.35
C ASP A 269 26.75 -27.21 -9.80
N ASP A 270 27.67 -27.44 -10.74
CA ASP A 270 27.39 -27.66 -12.17
C ASP A 270 26.58 -26.54 -12.86
N LEU A 271 26.72 -25.28 -12.41
CA LEU A 271 26.10 -24.14 -13.06
C LEU A 271 26.67 -23.93 -14.48
N GLU A 272 25.84 -24.14 -15.51
CA GLU A 272 26.25 -23.86 -16.89
C GLU A 272 26.48 -22.35 -17.12
N PRO A 273 27.40 -21.94 -18.02
CA PRO A 273 27.61 -20.54 -18.34
C PRO A 273 26.30 -19.86 -18.77
N GLN A 274 25.90 -18.82 -18.05
CA GLN A 274 24.57 -18.22 -18.17
C GLN A 274 24.52 -16.77 -17.68
N SER A 275 23.44 -16.08 -18.05
CA SER A 275 23.06 -14.81 -17.44
C SER A 275 22.15 -15.08 -16.23
N LEU A 276 22.65 -14.84 -15.03
CA LEU A 276 21.86 -14.81 -13.80
C LEU A 276 20.98 -13.55 -13.81
N SER A 277 19.69 -13.68 -13.56
CA SER A 277 18.78 -12.55 -13.41
C SER A 277 18.60 -12.23 -11.93
N ILE A 278 18.84 -10.98 -11.55
CA ILE A 278 18.75 -10.53 -10.16
C ILE A 278 17.72 -9.40 -10.10
N GLU A 279 16.62 -9.66 -9.40
CA GLU A 279 15.55 -8.70 -9.23
C GLU A 279 15.50 -8.20 -7.80
N ILE A 280 15.77 -6.91 -7.63
CA ILE A 280 15.89 -6.27 -6.32
C ILE A 280 14.63 -5.47 -6.07
N ASN A 281 13.91 -5.82 -5.02
CA ASN A 281 12.65 -5.21 -4.61
C ASN A 281 12.79 -4.61 -3.21
N TRP A 282 12.29 -3.39 -3.04
CA TRP A 282 12.05 -2.78 -1.73
C TRP A 282 10.80 -1.90 -1.84
N PRO A 283 10.27 -1.33 -0.74
CA PRO A 283 9.00 -0.62 -0.80
C PRO A 283 8.94 0.38 -1.96
N ARG A 284 7.99 0.19 -2.89
CA ARG A 284 7.74 1.07 -4.06
C ARG A 284 8.83 1.12 -5.13
N HIS A 285 9.83 0.26 -5.06
CA HIS A 285 10.96 0.27 -5.99
C HIS A 285 11.30 -1.13 -6.48
N GLN A 286 11.69 -1.21 -7.74
CA GLN A 286 12.17 -2.42 -8.38
C GLN A 286 13.39 -2.11 -9.24
N MET A 287 14.40 -2.98 -9.20
CA MET A 287 15.54 -2.96 -10.10
C MET A 287 15.82 -4.36 -10.65
N SER A 288 16.29 -4.43 -11.88
CA SER A 288 16.74 -5.66 -12.50
C SER A 288 18.17 -5.50 -13.00
N VAL A 289 19.00 -6.49 -12.68
CA VAL A 289 20.40 -6.60 -13.08
C VAL A 289 20.63 -7.99 -13.61
N SER A 290 21.47 -8.12 -14.63
CA SER A 290 21.96 -9.42 -15.10
C SER A 290 23.44 -9.56 -14.83
N VAL A 291 23.86 -10.72 -14.33
CA VAL A 291 25.27 -11.08 -14.17
C VAL A 291 25.57 -12.23 -15.12
N MET A 292 26.46 -12.00 -16.09
CA MET A 292 26.94 -13.06 -16.97
C MET A 292 28.02 -13.84 -16.23
N ALA A 293 27.73 -15.11 -15.95
CA ALA A 293 28.57 -16.02 -15.19
C ALA A 293 29.05 -17.17 -16.08
N LYS A 294 30.28 -17.62 -15.88
CA LYS A 294 30.87 -18.78 -16.55
C LYS A 294 31.65 -19.63 -15.57
#